data_AF-A0A6M4WR09-F1
#
_entry.id   AF-A0A6M4WR09-F1
#
_cell.length_a   1.000
_cell.length_b   1.000
_cell.length_c   1.000
_cell.angle_alpha   90.00
_cell.angle_beta   90.00
_cell.angle_gamma   90.00
#
_symmetry.space_group_name_H-M   'P 1'
#
loop_
_entity.id
_entity.type
_entity.pdbx_description
1 polymer ?
#
loop_
_entity_poly.entity_id
_entity_poly.type
_entity_poly.pdbx_seq_one_letter_code
_entity_poly.pdbx_strand_id
1 'polypeptide(L)'
;MFLCLAVSVVHVMLVFLHVAPANTVSKRYSPLINAWVYPFFEQNWRLFAPDPESVNRQILARTARTGSDGSVQVSPWFDLTAVDRSAVEHQPFPSHTAQNMLRRAWAGYVDSHGGDDKARTERALMMQKYLSNIAADRAAAHSSGTFDFIQLRVVALPIAAPGPAAGNRPPTPVENRLLPWWKVTRHGK
;
A
#
# COMPACT_ATOMS: atom_id res chain seq x y z
N MET A 1 -2.71 0.95 -39.00
CA MET A 1 -1.91 2.18 -38.89
C MET A 1 -2.69 3.34 -38.29
N PHE A 2 -3.86 3.73 -38.83
CA PHE A 2 -4.69 4.83 -38.30
C PHE A 2 -5.10 4.66 -36.83
N LEU A 3 -5.51 3.46 -36.41
CA LEU A 3 -5.89 3.21 -35.01
C LEU A 3 -4.72 3.46 -34.05
N CYS A 4 -3.53 2.92 -34.37
CA CYS A 4 -2.33 3.12 -33.55
C CYS A 4 -1.99 4.61 -33.45
N LEU A 5 -2.03 5.35 -34.57
CA LEU A 5 -1.79 6.79 -34.57
C LEU A 5 -2.81 7.53 -33.69
N ALA A 6 -4.09 7.20 -33.81
CA ALA A 6 -5.14 7.81 -33.00
C ALA A 6 -4.94 7.55 -31.50
N VAL A 7 -4.64 6.30 -31.11
CA VAL A 7 -4.34 5.96 -29.72
C VAL A 7 -3.10 6.68 -29.21
N SER A 8 -2.04 6.80 -30.02
CA SER A 8 -0.84 7.55 -29.64
C SER A 8 -1.13 9.03 -29.42
N VAL A 9 -1.92 9.67 -30.28
CA VAL A 9 -2.32 11.08 -30.12
C VAL A 9 -3.14 11.26 -28.84
N VAL A 10 -4.12 10.39 -28.59
CA VAL A 10 -4.90 10.40 -27.35
C VAL A 10 -4.01 10.22 -26.13
N HIS A 11 -3.08 9.27 -26.17
CA HIS A 11 -2.14 9.03 -25.08
C HIS A 11 -1.30 10.27 -24.77
N VAL A 12 -0.67 10.89 -25.79
CA VAL A 12 0.13 12.11 -25.60
C VAL A 12 -0.70 13.26 -25.06
N MET A 13 -1.95 13.42 -25.53
CA MET A 13 -2.86 14.44 -25.02
C MET A 13 -3.22 14.21 -23.54
N LEU A 14 -3.54 12.97 -23.15
CA LEU A 14 -3.86 12.64 -21.76
C LEU A 14 -2.67 12.81 -20.82
N VAL A 15 -1.48 12.38 -21.25
CA VAL A 15 -0.23 12.60 -20.50
C VAL A 15 0.07 14.10 -20.40
N PHE A 16 -0.08 14.88 -21.47
CA PHE A 16 0.07 16.33 -21.43
C PHE A 16 -0.87 16.96 -20.41
N LEU A 17 -2.17 16.62 -20.44
CA LEU A 17 -3.16 17.14 -19.49
C LEU A 17 -2.88 16.73 -18.03
N HIS A 18 -2.19 15.60 -17.83
CA HIS A 18 -1.78 15.13 -16.51
C HIS A 18 -0.59 15.92 -15.94
N VAL A 19 0.40 16.26 -16.77
CA VAL A 19 1.63 16.98 -16.32
C VAL A 19 1.47 18.49 -16.39
N ALA A 20 0.58 19.00 -17.24
CA ALA A 20 0.37 20.44 -17.42
C ALA A 20 -0.16 21.12 -16.13
N PRO A 21 0.10 22.42 -15.95
CA PRO A 21 -0.51 23.20 -14.87
C PRO A 21 -2.04 23.05 -14.82
N ALA A 22 -2.59 23.10 -13.61
CA ALA A 22 -4.00 22.84 -13.35
C ALA A 22 -4.91 23.79 -14.15
N ASN A 23 -5.67 23.24 -15.09
CA ASN A 23 -6.62 23.96 -15.94
C ASN A 23 -8.04 23.37 -15.82
N THR A 24 -9.04 24.03 -16.40
CA THR A 24 -10.46 23.61 -16.32
C THR A 24 -10.71 22.24 -16.94
N VAL A 25 -10.03 21.89 -18.03
CA VAL A 25 -10.15 20.59 -18.69
C VAL A 25 -9.57 19.49 -17.81
N SER A 26 -8.32 19.63 -17.36
CA SER A 26 -7.68 18.66 -16.47
C SER A 26 -8.44 18.45 -15.17
N LYS A 27 -9.01 19.51 -14.58
CA LYS A 27 -9.84 19.40 -13.37
C LYS A 27 -11.14 18.63 -13.65
N ARG A 28 -11.84 18.96 -14.73
CA ARG A 28 -13.14 18.34 -15.09
C ARG A 28 -12.99 16.86 -15.44
N TYR A 29 -11.95 16.51 -16.17
CA TYR A 29 -11.71 15.14 -16.66
C TYR A 29 -10.65 14.38 -15.86
N SER A 30 -10.28 14.87 -14.68
CA SER A 30 -9.28 14.25 -13.80
C SER A 30 -9.51 12.75 -13.57
N PRO A 31 -10.74 12.26 -13.31
CA PRO A 31 -10.98 10.82 -13.16
C PRO A 31 -10.56 10.00 -14.39
N LEU A 32 -10.91 10.44 -15.61
CA LEU A 32 -10.60 9.75 -16.85
C LEU A 32 -9.10 9.80 -17.17
N ILE A 33 -8.49 10.97 -17.00
CA ILE A 33 -7.05 11.16 -17.21
C ILE A 33 -6.27 10.24 -16.25
N ASN A 34 -6.65 10.22 -14.97
CA ASN A 34 -6.00 9.41 -13.95
C ASN A 34 -6.18 7.90 -14.19
N ALA A 35 -7.36 7.47 -14.65
CA ALA A 35 -7.62 6.07 -15.00
C ALA A 35 -6.76 5.59 -16.18
N TRP A 36 -6.42 6.47 -17.13
CA TRP A 36 -5.53 6.15 -18.25
C TRP A 36 -4.04 6.15 -17.86
N VAL A 37 -3.62 7.13 -17.06
CA VAL A 37 -2.20 7.37 -16.76
C VAL A 37 -1.67 6.46 -15.66
N TYR A 38 -2.35 6.39 -14.50
CA TYR A 38 -1.82 5.70 -13.31
C TYR A 38 -1.64 4.18 -13.40
N PRO A 39 -2.27 3.42 -14.31
CA PRO A 39 -1.95 2.00 -14.46
C PRO A 39 -0.50 1.74 -14.88
N PHE A 40 0.13 2.66 -15.61
CA PHE A 40 1.46 2.47 -16.21
C PHE A 40 2.47 3.57 -15.87
N PHE A 41 2.01 4.80 -15.60
CA PHE A 41 2.86 5.97 -15.40
C PHE A 41 2.55 6.64 -14.07
N GLU A 42 3.08 6.09 -12.98
CA GLU A 42 3.07 6.77 -11.69
C GLU A 42 4.15 7.87 -11.66
N GLN A 43 3.75 9.13 -11.47
CA GLN A 43 4.70 10.23 -11.25
C GLN A 43 5.17 10.23 -9.79
N ASN A 44 6.40 9.80 -9.56
CA ASN A 44 7.02 9.87 -8.25
C ASN A 44 8.37 10.59 -8.34
N TRP A 45 8.36 11.89 -8.06
CA TRP A 45 9.54 12.76 -8.09
C TRP A 45 10.51 12.56 -6.92
N ARG A 46 10.21 11.64 -5.99
CA ARG A 46 11.07 11.33 -4.83
C ARG A 46 12.43 10.75 -5.21
N LEU A 47 12.66 10.39 -6.48
CA LEU A 47 13.97 9.94 -6.95
C LEU A 47 15.02 11.06 -6.94
N PHE A 48 14.63 12.32 -7.15
CA PHE A 48 15.56 13.45 -7.28
C PHE A 48 15.68 14.31 -6.02
N ALA A 49 14.68 14.26 -5.13
CA ALA A 49 14.70 14.91 -3.83
C ALA A 49 13.95 14.03 -2.81
N PRO A 50 14.52 12.88 -2.41
CA PRO A 50 13.90 12.05 -1.40
C PRO A 50 13.95 12.77 -0.06
N ASP A 51 12.78 13.00 0.54
CA ASP A 51 12.75 13.13 1.99
C ASP A 51 13.13 11.76 2.56
N PRO A 52 14.26 11.64 3.28
CA PRO A 52 14.63 10.37 3.87
C PRO A 52 13.50 9.92 4.80
N GLU A 53 13.16 8.64 4.70
CA GLU A 53 12.13 8.06 5.55
C GLU A 53 12.57 8.19 7.01
N SER A 54 11.87 9.03 7.77
CA SER A 54 12.21 9.35 9.17
C SER A 54 11.60 8.38 10.17
N VAL A 55 10.95 7.31 9.69
CA VAL A 55 10.21 6.36 10.51
C VAL A 55 10.42 4.92 10.04
N ASN A 56 10.56 4.00 10.99
CA ASN A 56 10.41 2.58 10.75
C ASN A 56 8.94 2.19 10.85
N ARG A 57 8.36 1.70 9.74
CA ARG A 57 6.95 1.26 9.72
C ARG A 57 6.84 -0.25 9.85
N GLN A 58 6.05 -0.68 10.82
CA GLN A 58 5.62 -2.06 11.01
C GLN A 58 4.16 -2.19 10.55
N ILE A 59 3.89 -3.11 9.64
CA ILE A 59 2.54 -3.43 9.19
C ILE A 59 2.18 -4.81 9.72
N LEU A 60 1.25 -4.82 10.66
CA LEU A 60 0.70 -6.01 11.27
C LEU A 60 -0.60 -6.39 10.56
N ALA A 61 -0.83 -7.69 10.41
CA ALA A 61 -2.07 -8.24 9.89
C ALA A 61 -2.70 -9.19 10.91
N ARG A 62 -4.02 -9.25 10.91
CA ARG A 62 -4.78 -10.34 11.53
C ARG A 62 -5.96 -10.71 10.66
N THR A 63 -6.38 -11.95 10.76
CA THR A 63 -7.47 -12.50 9.97
C THR A 63 -8.68 -12.77 10.85
N ALA A 64 -9.87 -12.76 10.25
CA ALA A 64 -11.08 -13.26 10.90
C ALA A 64 -11.79 -14.25 9.99
N ARG A 65 -12.38 -15.28 10.61
CA ARG A 65 -13.26 -16.25 9.96
C ARG A 65 -14.62 -16.27 10.64
N THR A 66 -15.66 -16.48 9.86
CA THR A 66 -17.01 -16.70 10.39
C THR A 66 -17.27 -18.20 10.45
N GLY A 67 -17.56 -18.72 11.64
CA GLY A 67 -17.99 -20.09 11.87
C GLY A 67 -19.37 -20.38 11.31
N SER A 68 -19.71 -21.66 11.15
CA SER A 68 -21.05 -22.09 10.69
C SER A 68 -22.17 -21.69 11.68
N ASP A 69 -21.80 -21.46 12.93
CA ASP A 69 -22.65 -20.98 14.02
C ASP A 69 -22.77 -19.43 14.06
N GLY A 70 -22.13 -18.73 13.13
CA GLY A 70 -22.06 -17.27 13.09
C GLY A 70 -21.03 -16.67 14.03
N SER A 71 -20.26 -17.48 14.78
CA SER A 71 -19.19 -16.98 15.64
C SER A 71 -18.05 -16.39 14.81
N VAL A 72 -17.42 -15.31 15.27
CA VAL A 72 -16.25 -14.72 14.60
C VAL A 72 -15.00 -15.09 15.37
N GLN A 73 -14.12 -15.85 14.75
CA GLN A 73 -12.81 -16.18 15.31
C GLN A 73 -11.75 -15.27 14.69
N VAL A 74 -11.05 -14.53 15.55
CA VAL A 74 -10.02 -13.56 15.15
C VAL A 74 -8.65 -14.11 15.52
N SER A 75 -7.71 -14.09 14.58
CA SER A 75 -6.34 -14.53 14.83
C SER A 75 -5.55 -13.51 15.66
N PRO A 76 -4.44 -13.93 16.27
CA PRO A 76 -3.41 -12.99 16.74
C PRO A 76 -2.88 -12.10 15.61
N TRP A 77 -2.18 -11.03 15.99
CA TRP A 77 -1.44 -10.19 15.05
C TRP A 77 -0.19 -10.92 14.55
N PHE A 78 0.08 -10.76 13.25
CA PHE A 78 1.23 -11.27 12.54
C PHE A 78 1.95 -10.11 11.84
N ASP A 79 3.29 -10.11 11.87
CA ASP A 79 4.09 -9.01 11.31
C ASP A 79 4.43 -9.26 9.83
N LEU A 80 3.74 -8.55 8.92
CA LEU A 80 4.01 -8.63 7.48
C LEU A 80 5.35 -8.01 7.12
N THR A 81 5.79 -6.98 7.86
CA THR A 81 7.06 -6.31 7.63
C THR A 81 8.22 -7.22 8.02
N ALA A 82 8.07 -8.04 9.06
CA ALA A 82 9.09 -9.00 9.46
C ALA A 82 9.38 -10.05 8.38
N VAL A 83 8.35 -10.50 7.65
CA VAL A 83 8.51 -11.42 6.50
C VAL A 83 9.38 -10.80 5.41
N ASP A 84 9.12 -9.54 5.05
CA ASP A 84 9.91 -8.83 4.04
C ASP A 84 11.33 -8.55 4.53
N ARG A 85 11.47 -8.18 5.81
CA ARG A 85 12.78 -7.90 6.41
C ARG A 85 13.66 -9.13 6.39
N SER A 86 13.17 -10.29 6.81
CA SER A 86 13.97 -11.52 6.84
C SER A 86 14.38 -12.00 5.46
N ALA A 87 13.60 -11.70 4.41
CA ALA A 87 13.94 -11.98 3.02
C ALA A 87 15.01 -11.03 2.44
N VAL A 88 15.28 -9.91 3.11
CA VAL A 88 16.25 -8.88 2.70
C VAL A 88 17.52 -8.94 3.56
N GLU A 89 17.38 -9.20 4.85
CA GLU A 89 18.46 -9.22 5.81
C GLU A 89 19.52 -10.27 5.44
N HIS A 90 20.80 -9.87 5.47
CA HIS A 90 21.96 -10.68 5.07
C HIS A 90 21.94 -11.22 3.63
N GLN A 91 21.04 -10.75 2.75
CA GLN A 91 21.01 -11.13 1.34
C GLN A 91 21.79 -10.12 0.49
N PRO A 92 22.89 -10.49 -0.21
CA PRO A 92 23.66 -9.57 -1.05
C PRO A 92 22.88 -8.99 -2.24
N PHE A 93 21.92 -9.74 -2.78
CA PHE A 93 21.07 -9.30 -3.91
C PHE A 93 19.59 -9.52 -3.58
N PRO A 94 19.02 -8.74 -2.64
CA PRO A 94 17.67 -8.97 -2.19
C PRO A 94 16.66 -8.64 -3.29
N SER A 95 15.59 -9.43 -3.39
CA SER A 95 14.53 -9.18 -4.35
C SER A 95 13.88 -7.80 -4.15
N HIS A 96 13.71 -7.05 -5.24
CA HIS A 96 12.96 -5.79 -5.20
C HIS A 96 11.51 -5.98 -4.74
N THR A 97 10.93 -7.16 -4.94
CA THR A 97 9.59 -7.48 -4.43
C THR A 97 9.58 -7.52 -2.90
N ALA A 98 10.53 -8.24 -2.30
CA ALA A 98 10.67 -8.31 -0.84
C ALA A 98 10.97 -6.93 -0.24
N GLN A 99 11.79 -6.13 -0.91
CA GLN A 99 12.09 -4.77 -0.45
C GLN A 99 10.86 -3.85 -0.57
N ASN A 100 10.20 -3.81 -1.73
CA ASN A 100 9.38 -2.67 -2.12
C ASN A 100 7.87 -2.95 -2.17
N MET A 101 7.43 -4.20 -2.31
CA MET A 101 6.02 -4.51 -2.63
C MET A 101 5.07 -3.99 -1.56
N LEU A 102 5.26 -4.39 -0.30
CA LEU A 102 4.42 -3.96 0.82
C LEU A 102 4.55 -2.45 1.08
N ARG A 103 5.79 -1.92 1.01
CA ARG A 103 6.05 -0.49 1.24
C ARG A 103 5.33 0.39 0.21
N ARG A 104 5.39 0.02 -1.07
CA ARG A 104 4.72 0.75 -2.15
C ARG A 104 3.20 0.60 -2.08
N ALA A 105 2.69 -0.58 -1.74
CA ALA A 105 1.26 -0.78 -1.53
C ALA A 105 0.72 0.13 -0.42
N TRP A 106 1.44 0.23 0.70
CA TRP A 106 1.09 1.16 1.79
C TRP A 106 1.17 2.62 1.34
N ALA A 107 2.25 3.03 0.68
CA ALA A 107 2.39 4.41 0.20
C ALA A 107 1.25 4.80 -0.77
N GLY A 108 0.90 3.92 -1.72
CA GLY A 108 -0.20 4.14 -2.65
C GLY A 108 -1.57 4.17 -1.97
N TYR A 109 -1.77 3.37 -0.91
CA TYR A 109 -2.97 3.40 -0.08
C TYR A 109 -3.11 4.75 0.64
N VAL A 110 -2.07 5.22 1.34
CA VAL A 110 -2.08 6.52 2.03
C VAL A 110 -2.34 7.68 1.08
N ASP A 111 -1.67 7.68 -0.07
CA ASP A 111 -1.82 8.71 -1.12
C ASP A 111 -3.26 8.78 -1.66
N SER A 112 -3.95 7.64 -1.76
CA SER A 112 -5.31 7.56 -2.31
C SER A 112 -6.45 7.71 -1.29
N HIS A 113 -6.22 7.38 -0.01
CA HIS A 113 -7.27 7.36 1.04
C HIS A 113 -7.18 8.52 2.03
N GLY A 114 -6.09 9.31 2.01
CA GLY A 114 -5.91 10.41 2.97
C GLY A 114 -6.03 9.94 4.43
N GLY A 115 -6.71 10.73 5.26
CA GLY A 115 -6.80 10.50 6.71
C GLY A 115 -7.99 9.67 7.22
N ASP A 116 -8.99 9.35 6.39
CA ASP A 116 -10.23 8.72 6.86
C ASP A 116 -10.48 7.29 6.35
N ASP A 117 -9.51 6.69 5.67
CA ASP A 117 -9.53 5.29 5.21
C ASP A 117 -10.70 4.94 4.28
N LYS A 118 -11.34 5.94 3.66
CA LYS A 118 -12.46 5.72 2.74
C LYS A 118 -12.02 5.74 1.28
N ALA A 119 -12.27 4.64 0.60
CA ALA A 119 -12.02 4.53 -0.83
C ALA A 119 -13.10 5.28 -1.65
N ARG A 120 -12.84 6.55 -1.98
CA ARG A 120 -13.79 7.42 -2.73
C ARG A 120 -13.57 7.44 -4.24
N THR A 121 -12.46 6.87 -4.71
CA THR A 121 -12.06 6.87 -6.12
C THR A 121 -11.73 5.45 -6.58
N GLU A 122 -11.76 5.20 -7.89
CA GLU A 122 -11.34 3.91 -8.46
C GLU A 122 -9.88 3.58 -8.09
N ARG A 123 -9.00 4.59 -8.07
CA ARG A 123 -7.60 4.42 -7.64
C ARG A 123 -7.51 3.99 -6.17
N ALA A 124 -8.32 4.59 -5.29
CA ALA A 124 -8.37 4.20 -3.89
C ALA A 124 -8.85 2.75 -3.73
N LEU A 125 -9.92 2.35 -4.41
CA LEU A 125 -10.40 0.97 -4.40
C LEU A 125 -9.32 -0.01 -4.91
N MET A 126 -8.61 0.36 -5.98
CA MET A 126 -7.52 -0.44 -6.53
C MET A 126 -6.36 -0.60 -5.54
N MET A 127 -5.93 0.48 -4.88
CA MET A 127 -4.84 0.43 -3.89
C MET A 127 -5.22 -0.29 -2.61
N GLN A 128 -6.46 -0.16 -2.15
CA GLN A 128 -6.98 -0.97 -1.05
C GLN A 128 -6.94 -2.45 -1.41
N LYS A 129 -7.46 -2.83 -2.58
CA LYS A 129 -7.45 -4.21 -3.06
C LYS A 129 -6.03 -4.77 -3.21
N TYR A 130 -5.11 -3.95 -3.73
CA TYR A 130 -3.71 -4.34 -3.88
C TYR A 130 -3.05 -4.62 -2.52
N LEU A 131 -3.21 -3.71 -1.55
CA LEU A 131 -2.68 -3.89 -0.20
C LEU A 131 -3.34 -5.07 0.52
N SER A 132 -4.66 -5.23 0.40
CA SER A 132 -5.38 -6.35 1.02
C SER A 132 -4.96 -7.70 0.45
N ASN A 133 -4.71 -7.78 -0.86
CA ASN A 133 -4.27 -9.02 -1.51
C ASN A 133 -2.86 -9.42 -1.05
N ILE A 134 -1.91 -8.48 -0.99
CA ILE A 134 -0.56 -8.75 -0.45
C ILE A 134 -0.65 -9.31 0.97
N ALA A 135 -1.46 -8.67 1.80
CA ALA A 135 -1.64 -9.10 3.19
C ALA A 135 -2.31 -10.48 3.28
N ALA A 136 -3.34 -10.74 2.47
CA ALA A 136 -4.04 -12.02 2.42
C ALA A 136 -3.12 -13.15 1.94
N ASP A 137 -2.36 -12.94 0.86
CA ASP A 137 -1.42 -13.93 0.32
C ASP A 137 -0.38 -14.33 1.37
N ARG A 138 0.16 -13.35 2.11
CA ARG A 138 1.13 -13.60 3.19
C ARG A 138 0.51 -14.26 4.41
N ALA A 139 -0.72 -13.89 4.78
CA ALA A 139 -1.44 -14.54 5.87
C ALA A 139 -1.75 -16.01 5.56
N ALA A 140 -2.11 -16.32 4.31
CA ALA A 140 -2.34 -17.67 3.82
C ALA A 140 -1.02 -18.49 3.76
N ALA A 141 0.10 -17.85 3.45
CA ALA A 141 1.42 -18.50 3.53
C ALA A 141 1.88 -18.76 4.97
N HIS A 142 1.48 -17.90 5.92
CA HIS A 142 1.84 -18.04 7.33
C HIS A 142 0.99 -19.06 8.09
N SER A 143 -0.29 -19.21 7.72
CA SER A 143 -1.22 -20.12 8.40
C SER A 143 -2.06 -20.91 7.40
N SER A 144 -2.25 -22.20 7.65
CA SER A 144 -3.02 -23.11 6.78
C SER A 144 -4.55 -22.97 6.92
N GLY A 145 -5.03 -21.96 7.66
CA GLY A 145 -6.46 -21.77 7.93
C GLY A 145 -7.13 -20.85 6.90
N THR A 146 -8.39 -21.12 6.57
CA THR A 146 -9.18 -20.21 5.75
C THR A 146 -9.70 -19.04 6.58
N PHE A 147 -9.75 -17.86 5.96
CA PHE A 147 -10.31 -16.63 6.55
C PHE A 147 -11.12 -15.85 5.52
N ASP A 148 -12.05 -15.04 6.01
CA ASP A 148 -12.99 -14.27 5.20
C ASP A 148 -12.64 -12.77 5.20
N PHE A 149 -11.95 -12.33 6.24
CA PHE A 149 -11.59 -10.93 6.44
C PHE A 149 -10.14 -10.78 6.89
N ILE A 150 -9.56 -9.65 6.52
CA ILE A 150 -8.25 -9.22 7.01
C ILE A 150 -8.35 -7.81 7.58
N GLN A 151 -7.57 -7.55 8.63
CA GLN A 151 -7.39 -6.23 9.21
C GLN A 151 -5.90 -5.94 9.34
N LEU A 152 -5.52 -4.70 9.02
CA LEU A 152 -4.16 -4.23 9.18
C LEU A 152 -4.04 -3.20 10.29
N ARG A 153 -2.87 -3.18 10.92
CA ARG A 153 -2.45 -2.13 11.84
C ARG A 153 -1.06 -1.65 11.43
N VAL A 154 -0.91 -0.36 11.27
CA VAL A 154 0.36 0.28 10.92
C VAL A 154 0.89 1.04 12.11
N VAL A 155 2.11 0.72 12.52
CA VAL A 155 2.82 1.40 13.60
C VAL A 155 4.09 2.01 13.02
N ALA A 156 4.25 3.32 13.12
CA ALA A 156 5.44 4.04 12.67
C ALA A 156 6.23 4.56 13.87
N LEU A 157 7.44 4.06 14.04
CA LEU A 157 8.38 4.49 15.07
C LEU A 157 9.40 5.47 14.48
N PRO A 158 9.72 6.59 15.14
CA PRO A 158 10.75 7.50 14.65
C PRO A 158 12.10 6.81 14.56
N ILE A 159 12.86 7.11 13.50
CA ILE A 159 14.27 6.73 13.39
C ILE A 159 15.07 7.70 14.25
N ALA A 160 15.91 7.17 15.14
CA ALA A 160 16.76 7.99 15.99
C ALA A 160 17.75 8.79 15.15
N ALA A 161 17.92 10.07 15.49
CA ALA A 161 18.97 10.89 14.90
C ALA A 161 20.35 10.30 15.24
N PRO A 162 21.35 10.42 14.36
CA PRO A 162 22.72 10.06 14.69
C PRO A 162 23.22 10.86 15.90
N GLY A 163 23.68 10.19 16.96
CA GLY A 163 24.16 10.84 18.18
C GLY A 163 24.02 9.97 19.43
N PRO A 164 24.37 10.52 20.61
CA PRO A 164 24.22 9.80 21.87
C PRO A 164 22.76 9.39 22.08
N ALA A 165 22.54 8.15 22.53
CA ALA A 165 21.20 7.63 22.75
C ALA A 165 20.42 8.53 23.74
N ALA A 166 19.24 8.97 23.34
CA ALA A 166 18.34 9.77 24.17
C ALA A 166 17.65 8.88 25.23
N GLY A 167 18.43 8.40 26.21
CA GLY A 167 17.94 7.59 27.34
C GLY A 167 17.31 6.24 26.97
N ASN A 168 16.88 5.49 28.00
CA ASN A 168 16.30 4.14 27.86
C ASN A 168 14.77 4.15 27.65
N ARG A 169 14.15 5.28 27.28
CA ARG A 169 12.71 5.33 27.08
C ARG A 169 12.35 4.71 25.72
N PRO A 170 11.37 3.79 25.64
CA PRO A 170 10.90 3.28 24.36
C PRO A 170 10.41 4.44 23.46
N PRO A 171 10.73 4.42 22.15
CA PRO A 171 10.26 5.45 21.24
C PRO A 171 8.73 5.43 21.15
N THR A 172 8.11 6.61 21.25
CA THR A 172 6.66 6.76 21.04
C THR A 172 6.35 6.67 19.54
N PRO A 173 5.38 5.85 19.11
CA PRO A 173 4.96 5.83 17.72
C PRO A 173 4.41 7.18 17.27
N VAL A 174 4.88 7.67 16.12
CA VAL A 174 4.32 8.86 15.47
C VAL A 174 3.03 8.54 14.71
N GLU A 175 2.83 7.26 14.38
CA GLU A 175 1.59 6.74 13.81
C GLU A 175 1.26 5.40 14.46
N ASN A 176 -0.01 5.20 14.78
CA ASN A 176 -0.57 3.92 15.19
C ASN A 176 -1.98 3.82 14.61
N ARG A 177 -2.07 3.44 13.34
CA ARG A 177 -3.29 3.46 12.54
C ARG A 177 -3.88 2.06 12.41
N LEU A 178 -5.14 1.91 12.81
CA LEU A 178 -5.89 0.68 12.65
C LEU A 178 -6.83 0.81 11.47
N LEU A 179 -6.64 -0.02 10.44
CA LEU A 179 -7.47 0.01 9.24
C LEU A 179 -8.80 -0.72 9.45
N PRO A 180 -9.85 -0.39 8.67
CA PRO A 180 -11.09 -1.15 8.72
C PRO A 180 -10.89 -2.61 8.29
N TRP A 181 -11.82 -3.47 8.67
CA TRP A 181 -11.86 -4.84 8.17
C TRP A 181 -12.19 -4.84 6.68
N TRP A 182 -11.41 -5.60 5.92
CA TRP A 182 -11.68 -5.82 4.50
C TRP A 182 -12.05 -7.27 4.26
N LYS A 183 -13.13 -7.45 3.49
CA LYS A 183 -13.48 -8.77 2.96
C LYS A 183 -12.46 -9.12 1.89
N VAL A 184 -11.86 -10.30 2.01
CA VAL A 184 -10.88 -10.81 1.05
C VAL A 184 -11.50 -12.00 0.33
N THR A 185 -11.03 -12.25 -0.88
CA THR A 185 -11.41 -13.49 -1.56
C THR A 185 -10.84 -14.64 -0.75
N ARG A 186 -11.58 -15.75 -0.60
CA ARG A 186 -11.08 -16.90 0.14
C ARG A 186 -9.80 -17.40 -0.55
N HIS A 187 -8.64 -17.17 0.07
CA HIS A 187 -7.37 -17.70 -0.39
C HIS A 187 -7.16 -19.06 0.29
N GLY A 188 -7.08 -20.12 -0.52
CA GLY A 188 -6.88 -21.49 -0.05
C GLY A 188 -7.77 -22.49 -0.80
N LYS A 189 -7.16 -23.57 -1.31
CA LYS A 189 -7.86 -24.80 -1.66
C LYS A 189 -8.37 -25.49 -0.40
#